data_AF-A0A8B6MBC3-F1
#
_entry.id   AF-A0A8B6MBC3-F1
#
_cell.length_a   1.000
_cell.length_b   1.000
_cell.length_c   1.000
_cell.angle_alpha   90.00
_cell.angle_beta   90.00
_cell.angle_gamma   90.00
#
_symmetry.space_group_name_H-M   'P 1'
#
loop_
_entity.id
_entity.type
_entity.pdbx_description
1 polymer ?
#
loop_
_entity_poly.entity_id
_entity_poly.type
_entity_poly.pdbx_seq_one_letter_code
_entity_poly.pdbx_strand_id
1 'polypeptide(L)'
;MALTAEQLRIAAEIDAATQKLARAGQDDVTIFAGMADHMADFKWLMDVSKQGDMDELGRRFAGFHHYARILETIAAGIQSGAMKAPR
;
A
#
# COMPACT_ATOMS: atom_id res chain seq x y z
N MET A 1 -11.99 -16.56 -6.78
CA MET A 1 -13.02 -15.56 -7.15
C MET A 1 -12.32 -14.42 -7.88
N ALA A 2 -13.02 -13.68 -8.73
CA ALA A 2 -12.40 -12.58 -9.47
C ALA A 2 -12.47 -11.28 -8.66
N LEU A 3 -11.40 -10.49 -8.70
CA LEU A 3 -11.36 -9.13 -8.17
C LEU A 3 -12.41 -8.25 -8.85
N THR A 4 -13.09 -7.40 -8.08
CA THR A 4 -14.06 -6.45 -8.61
C THR A 4 -13.37 -5.32 -9.38
N ALA A 5 -14.11 -4.68 -10.29
CA ALA A 5 -13.59 -3.53 -11.03
C ALA A 5 -13.16 -2.38 -10.10
N GLU A 6 -13.87 -2.18 -8.98
CA GLU A 6 -13.53 -1.15 -8.01
C GLU A 6 -12.24 -1.48 -7.25
N GLN A 7 -12.05 -2.73 -6.82
CA GLN A 7 -10.78 -3.15 -6.21
C GLN A 7 -9.60 -2.95 -7.18
N LEU A 8 -9.79 -3.28 -8.45
CA LEU A 8 -8.77 -3.09 -9.48
C LEU A 8 -8.47 -1.61 -9.73
N ARG A 9 -9.50 -0.75 -9.75
CA ARG A 9 -9.34 0.70 -9.93
C ARG A 9 -8.54 1.31 -8.80
N ILE A 10 -8.94 1.04 -7.56
CA ILE A 10 -8.26 1.59 -6.38
C ILE A 10 -6.83 1.08 -6.27
N ALA A 11 -6.58 -0.21 -6.50
CA ALA A 11 -5.23 -0.75 -6.50
C ALA A 11 -4.34 -0.13 -7.58
N ALA A 12 -4.90 0.15 -8.76
CA ALA A 12 -4.17 0.83 -9.84
C ALA A 12 -3.84 2.30 -9.51
N GLU A 13 -4.73 3.00 -8.80
CA GLU A 13 -4.47 4.38 -8.36
C GLU A 13 -3.33 4.43 -7.32
N ILE A 14 -3.38 3.54 -6.33
CA ILE A 14 -2.32 3.38 -5.32
C ILE A 14 -1.00 3.00 -5.99
N ASP A 15 -1.04 2.08 -6.98
CA ASP A 15 0.12 1.66 -7.76
C ASP A 15 0.76 2.83 -8.49
N ALA A 16 -0.02 3.61 -9.25
CA ALA A 16 0.47 4.72 -10.02
C ALA A 16 1.09 5.82 -9.13
N ALA A 17 0.44 6.14 -8.02
CA ALA A 17 0.95 7.11 -7.05
C ALA A 17 2.25 6.63 -6.40
N THR A 18 2.31 5.38 -5.96
CA THR A 18 3.52 4.78 -5.38
C THR A 18 4.67 4.75 -6.37
N GLN A 19 4.42 4.31 -7.61
CA GLN A 19 5.46 4.29 -8.65
C GLN A 19 5.97 5.68 -8.98
N LYS A 20 5.11 6.70 -8.97
CA LYS A 20 5.52 8.09 -9.20
C LYS A 20 6.50 8.57 -8.13
N LEU A 21 6.21 8.32 -6.85
CA LEU A 21 7.07 8.73 -5.74
C LEU A 21 8.37 7.91 -5.73
N ALA A 22 8.29 6.59 -5.98
CA ALA A 22 9.45 5.72 -6.08
C ALA A 22 10.39 6.12 -7.24
N ARG A 23 9.84 6.48 -8.41
CA ARG A 23 10.62 6.97 -9.56
C ARG A 23 11.26 8.33 -9.31
N ALA A 24 10.70 9.13 -8.40
CA ALA A 24 11.32 10.37 -7.94
C ALA A 24 12.47 10.12 -6.93
N GLY A 25 12.77 8.85 -6.60
CA GLY A 25 13.85 8.48 -5.69
C GLY A 25 13.54 8.76 -4.22
N GLN A 26 12.25 8.86 -3.86
CA GLN A 26 11.86 9.07 -2.46
C GLN A 26 12.04 7.79 -1.64
N ASP A 27 12.43 7.96 -0.38
CA ASP A 27 12.52 6.86 0.58
C ASP A 27 11.14 6.38 1.06
N ASP A 28 11.11 5.20 1.67
CA ASP A 28 9.90 4.51 2.12
C ASP A 28 9.04 5.35 3.09
N VAL A 29 9.68 6.14 3.97
CA VAL A 29 8.97 7.00 4.94
C VAL A 29 8.29 8.16 4.22
N THR A 30 8.98 8.74 3.23
CA THR A 30 8.46 9.82 2.42
C THR A 30 7.36 9.34 1.48
N ILE A 31 7.49 8.14 0.91
CA ILE A 31 6.42 7.49 0.14
C ILE A 31 5.21 7.25 1.05
N PHE A 32 5.40 6.70 2.25
CA PHE A 32 4.33 6.51 3.23
C PHE A 32 3.59 7.82 3.54
N ALA A 33 4.33 8.89 3.84
CA ALA A 33 3.74 10.19 4.16
C ALA A 33 3.02 10.79 2.94
N GLY A 34 3.58 10.66 1.74
CA GLY A 34 2.99 11.14 0.49
C GLY A 34 1.74 10.39 0.05
N MET A 35 1.49 9.20 0.61
CA MET A 35 0.34 8.35 0.32
C MET A 35 -0.77 8.46 1.38
N ALA A 36 -0.73 9.45 2.27
CA ALA A 36 -1.70 9.63 3.36
C ALA A 36 -3.16 9.64 2.88
N ASP A 37 -3.45 10.31 1.77
CA ASP A 37 -4.80 10.38 1.19
C ASP A 37 -5.30 9.01 0.68
N HIS A 38 -4.38 8.13 0.28
CA HIS A 38 -4.68 6.78 -0.17
C HIS A 38 -4.74 5.73 0.95
N MET A 39 -4.51 6.15 2.21
CA MET A 39 -4.55 5.23 3.35
C MET A 39 -5.95 4.67 3.59
N ALA A 40 -6.98 5.51 3.45
CA ALA A 40 -8.38 5.09 3.59
C ALA A 40 -8.77 4.07 2.50
N ASP A 41 -8.32 4.30 1.27
CA ASP A 41 -8.53 3.41 0.13
C ASP A 41 -7.82 2.06 0.31
N PHE A 42 -6.57 2.08 0.77
CA PHE A 42 -5.83 0.85 1.07
C PHE A 42 -6.51 0.07 2.21
N LYS A 43 -6.97 0.75 3.26
CA LYS A 43 -7.72 0.13 4.34
C LYS A 43 -9.04 -0.48 3.83
N TRP A 44 -9.78 0.25 3.00
CA TRP A 44 -11.00 -0.27 2.40
C TRP A 44 -10.72 -1.54 1.58
N LEU A 45 -9.65 -1.54 0.78
CA LEU A 45 -9.20 -2.73 0.05
C LEU A 45 -8.94 -3.91 1.00
N MET A 46 -8.24 -3.70 2.12
CA MET A 46 -8.02 -4.76 3.11
C MET A 46 -9.33 -5.29 3.71
N ASP A 47 -10.26 -4.39 4.04
CA ASP A 47 -11.53 -4.74 4.71
C ASP A 47 -12.47 -5.54 3.78
N VAL A 48 -12.47 -5.26 2.47
CA VAL A 48 -13.33 -5.93 1.49
C VAL A 48 -12.67 -7.13 0.80
N SER A 49 -11.34 -7.23 0.88
CA SER A 49 -10.57 -8.30 0.25
C SER A 49 -10.78 -9.63 0.94
N LYS A 50 -10.95 -10.68 0.12
CA LYS A 50 -10.97 -12.06 0.59
C LYS A 50 -9.55 -12.61 0.66
N GLN A 51 -9.41 -13.80 1.24
CA GLN A 51 -8.13 -14.51 1.29
C GLN A 51 -7.55 -14.66 -0.13
N GLY A 52 -6.33 -14.14 -0.32
CA GLY A 52 -5.61 -14.17 -1.60
C GLY A 52 -5.87 -12.99 -2.54
N ASP A 53 -6.88 -12.14 -2.29
CA ASP A 53 -7.18 -10.99 -3.16
C ASP A 53 -6.05 -9.94 -3.10
N MET A 54 -5.52 -9.66 -1.91
CA MET A 54 -4.39 -8.73 -1.73
C MET A 54 -3.11 -9.24 -2.41
N ASP A 55 -2.87 -10.56 -2.37
CA ASP A 55 -1.72 -11.19 -3.02
C ASP A 55 -1.85 -11.10 -4.55
N GLU A 56 -3.06 -11.31 -5.09
CA GLU A 56 -3.36 -11.16 -6.51
C GLU A 56 -3.20 -9.71 -6.97
N LEU A 57 -3.69 -8.74 -6.19
CA LEU A 57 -3.48 -7.31 -6.45
C LEU A 57 -1.99 -6.96 -6.45
N GLY A 58 -1.22 -7.46 -5.48
CA GLY A 58 0.22 -7.26 -5.40
C GLY A 58 0.98 -7.86 -6.58
N ARG A 59 0.55 -9.02 -7.09
CA ARG A 59 1.13 -9.62 -8.31
C ARG A 59 0.83 -8.80 -9.56
N ARG A 60 -0.36 -8.20 -9.63
CA ARG A 60 -0.81 -7.43 -10.80
C ARG A 60 -0.23 -6.01 -10.83
N PHE A 61 0.01 -5.42 -9.66
CA PHE A 61 0.39 -4.02 -9.51
C PHE A 61 1.64 -3.89 -8.61
N ALA A 62 2.80 -3.74 -9.24
CA ALA A 62 4.09 -3.77 -8.55
C ALA A 62 4.28 -2.62 -7.55
N GLY A 63 3.77 -1.42 -7.86
CA GLY A 63 3.74 -0.26 -6.97
C GLY A 63 2.78 -0.46 -5.80
N PHE A 64 1.62 -1.10 -6.02
CA PHE A 64 0.73 -1.47 -4.92
C PHE A 64 1.41 -2.45 -3.95
N HIS A 65 2.09 -3.47 -4.49
CA HIS A 65 2.88 -4.39 -3.68
C HIS A 65 4.00 -3.67 -2.92
N HIS A 66 4.69 -2.74 -3.57
CA HIS A 66 5.72 -1.93 -2.93
C HIS A 66 5.13 -1.13 -1.76
N TYR A 67 3.98 -0.48 -1.95
CA TYR A 67 3.31 0.24 -0.88
C TYR A 67 2.93 -0.65 0.30
N ALA A 68 2.39 -1.85 0.04
CA ALA A 68 2.10 -2.82 1.10
C ALA A 68 3.34 -3.22 1.90
N ARG A 69 4.50 -3.39 1.23
CA ARG A 69 5.79 -3.69 1.89
C ARG A 69 6.29 -2.54 2.76
N ILE A 70 6.09 -1.30 2.33
CA ILE A 70 6.40 -0.10 3.13
C ILE A 70 5.56 -0.11 4.41
N LEU A 71 4.25 -0.31 4.28
CA LEU A 71 3.34 -0.36 5.43
C LEU A 71 3.70 -1.50 6.40
N GLU A 72 4.03 -2.67 5.88
CA GLU A 72 4.47 -3.81 6.71
C GLU A 72 5.77 -3.49 7.47
N THR A 73 6.75 -2.87 6.81
CA THR A 73 8.02 -2.48 7.42
C THR A 73 7.81 -1.45 8.53
N ILE A 74 6.94 -0.47 8.28
CA ILE A 74 6.58 0.54 9.28
C ILE A 74 5.86 -0.10 10.47
N ALA A 75 4.86 -0.94 10.22
CA ALA A 75 4.13 -1.65 11.27
C ALA A 75 5.05 -2.54 12.12
N ALA A 76 5.95 -3.28 11.49
CA ALA A 76 6.94 -4.12 12.18
C ALA A 76 7.91 -3.28 13.03
N GLY A 77 8.36 -2.12 12.52
CA GLY A 77 9.19 -1.20 13.30
C GLY A 77 8.45 -0.60 14.49
N ILE A 78 7.16 -0.28 14.35
CA ILE A 78 6.32 0.19 15.47
C ILE A 78 6.14 -0.93 16.51
N GLN A 79 5.82 -2.14 16.06
CA GLN A 79 5.61 -3.29 16.94
C GLN A 79 6.87 -3.69 17.72
N SER A 80 8.04 -3.61 17.07
CA SER A 80 9.34 -3.89 17.70
C SER A 80 9.86 -2.75 18.58
N GLY A 81 9.22 -1.58 18.56
CA GLY A 81 9.66 -0.38 19.25
C GLY A 81 10.85 0.33 18.59
N ALA A 82 11.32 -0.15 17.43
CA ALA A 82 12.38 0.48 16.64
C ALA A 82 11.92 1.80 15.98
N MET A 83 10.62 1.95 15.74
CA MET A 83 9.99 3.18 15.26
C MET A 83 8.86 3.61 16.20
N LYS A 84 8.69 4.92 16.38
CA LYS A 84 7.50 5.46 17.04
C LYS A 84 6.42 5.66 16.00
N ALA A 85 5.19 5.27 16.32
CA ALA A 85 4.05 5.61 15.50
C ALA A 85 4.02 7.14 15.27
N PRO A 86 3.86 7.62 14.03
CA PRO A 86 3.58 9.02 13.77
C PRO A 86 2.37 9.45 14.60
N ARG A 87 2.45 10.63 15.22
CA ARG A 87 1.37 11.21 16.02
C ARG A 87 0.33 11.90 15.15
#